data_AF-A0A538U436-F1
#
_entry.id   AF-A0A538U436-F1
#
_cell.length_a   1.000
_cell.length_b   1.000
_cell.length_c   1.000
_cell.angle_alpha   90.00
_cell.angle_beta   90.00
_cell.angle_gamma   90.00
#
_symmetry.space_group_name_H-M   'P 1'
#
loop_
_entity.id
_entity.type
_entity.pdbx_description
1 polymer ?
#
loop_
_entity_poly.entity_id
_entity_poly.type
_entity_poly.pdbx_seq_one_letter_code
_entity_poly.pdbx_strand_id
1 'polypeptide(L)'
;MQALGEDWIAVAHTSNCAFAAALHRVHPYHLIQFHPEVVHSPYGKRVIHNFLFRIAKLKGGWSMKSFLRRAVTEIKEQVGDGHVLCGLSGGVDSTVVATLCHRAVGRRLQCVLVDHGLLRQGEAEEVARELGEKRKLQLTVVDARERFLRQLAGV
;
A
#
# COMPACT_ATOMS: atom_id res chain seq x y z
N MET A 1 -10.73 42.26 -2.06
CA MET A 1 -9.34 41.94 -2.42
C MET A 1 -8.89 40.83 -1.48
N GLN A 2 -8.58 39.63 -1.98
CA GLN A 2 -7.92 38.64 -1.12
C GLN A 2 -6.56 39.23 -0.72
N ALA A 3 -6.24 39.21 0.56
CA ALA A 3 -4.96 39.68 1.08
C ALA A 3 -4.33 38.54 1.88
N LEU A 4 -3.04 38.30 1.68
CA LEU A 4 -2.29 37.53 2.66
C LEU A 4 -2.07 38.39 3.92
N GLY A 5 -2.07 37.74 5.08
CA GLY A 5 -1.66 38.39 6.33
C GLY A 5 -0.22 38.91 6.23
N GLU A 6 0.11 39.93 7.02
CA GLU A 6 1.39 40.64 6.98
C GLU A 6 2.62 39.73 7.23
N ASP A 7 2.40 38.64 7.96
CA ASP A 7 3.41 37.63 8.29
C ASP A 7 3.74 36.70 7.12
N TRP A 8 3.12 36.89 5.97
CA TRP A 8 3.35 36.06 4.79
C TRP A 8 4.01 36.83 3.66
N ILE A 9 4.82 36.10 2.90
CA ILE A 9 5.52 36.59 1.72
C ILE A 9 5.04 35.77 0.54
N ALA A 10 4.41 36.42 -0.44
CA ALA A 10 4.06 35.79 -1.71
C ALA A 10 5.34 35.50 -2.51
N VAL A 11 5.48 34.28 -3.02
CA VAL A 11 6.67 33.83 -3.75
C VAL A 11 6.37 33.26 -5.14
N ALA A 12 5.10 33.06 -5.47
CA ALA A 12 4.66 32.73 -6.82
C ALA A 12 3.27 33.30 -7.08
N HIS A 13 2.99 33.60 -8.35
CA HIS A 13 1.70 34.07 -8.83
C HIS A 13 1.41 33.51 -10.23
N THR A 14 0.16 33.61 -10.66
CA THR A 14 -0.28 33.41 -12.05
C THR A 14 -1.09 34.63 -12.50
N SER A 15 -1.54 34.66 -13.75
CA SER A 15 -2.42 35.72 -14.27
C SER A 15 -3.77 35.82 -13.54
N ASN A 16 -4.25 34.72 -12.95
CA ASN A 16 -5.53 34.64 -12.26
C ASN A 16 -5.43 34.31 -10.76
N CYS A 17 -4.22 34.17 -10.23
CA CYS A 17 -3.98 33.88 -8.82
C CYS A 17 -2.77 34.71 -8.34
N ALA A 18 -3.06 35.80 -7.63
CA ALA A 18 -2.03 36.67 -7.07
C ALA A 18 -1.10 35.95 -6.08
N PHE A 19 -1.57 34.86 -5.47
CA PHE A 19 -0.87 34.12 -4.41
C PHE A 19 -0.85 32.62 -4.69
N ALA A 20 -0.17 32.23 -5.77
CA ALA A 20 -0.05 30.82 -6.14
C ALA A 20 0.85 30.02 -5.17
N ALA A 21 1.79 30.70 -4.50
CA ALA A 21 2.53 30.17 -3.36
C ALA A 21 2.97 31.29 -2.40
N ALA A 22 3.06 30.95 -1.10
CA ALA A 22 3.51 31.88 -0.06
C ALA A 22 4.29 31.17 1.05
N LEU A 23 5.14 31.95 1.73
CA LEU A 23 5.97 31.51 2.85
C LEU A 23 5.64 32.37 4.08
N HIS A 24 5.59 31.76 5.26
CA HIS A 24 5.46 32.52 6.50
C HIS A 24 6.85 33.04 6.93
N ARG A 25 6.91 34.28 7.45
CA ARG A 25 8.16 34.97 7.81
C ARG A 25 8.92 34.29 8.95
N VAL A 26 8.18 33.89 9.99
CA VAL A 26 8.75 33.33 11.23
C VAL A 26 8.68 31.80 11.26
N HIS A 27 7.51 31.22 10.99
CA HIS A 27 7.29 29.78 11.05
C HIS A 27 7.61 29.08 9.72
N PRO A 28 7.94 27.78 9.73
CA PRO A 28 8.24 27.00 8.52
C PRO A 28 6.96 26.63 7.74
N TYR A 29 5.97 27.52 7.69
CA TYR A 29 4.72 27.31 6.99
C TYR A 29 4.84 27.72 5.53
N HIS A 30 4.32 26.86 4.66
CA HIS A 30 4.39 27.00 3.21
C HIS A 30 2.99 26.76 2.66
N LEU A 31 2.54 27.64 1.78
CA LEU A 31 1.26 27.54 1.09
C LEU A 31 1.50 27.40 -0.40
N ILE A 32 0.68 26.56 -1.03
CA ILE A 32 0.62 26.39 -2.48
C ILE A 32 -0.86 26.27 -2.87
N GLN A 33 -1.24 26.87 -4.01
CA GLN A 33 -2.61 26.84 -4.52
C GLN A 33 -2.80 25.80 -5.64
N PHE A 34 -1.86 24.86 -5.77
CA PHE A 34 -1.87 23.79 -6.76
C PHE A 34 -1.55 22.44 -6.11
N HIS A 35 -1.82 21.34 -6.84
CA HIS A 35 -1.60 19.97 -6.40
C HIS A 35 -0.21 19.47 -6.84
N PRO A 36 0.81 19.42 -5.96
CA PRO A 36 2.15 18.93 -6.31
C PRO A 36 2.23 17.39 -6.41
N GLU A 37 1.20 16.67 -5.95
CA GLU A 37 1.12 15.22 -5.94
C GLU A 37 0.71 14.64 -7.30
N VAL A 38 0.00 15.43 -8.12
CA VAL A 38 -0.50 14.97 -9.41
C VAL A 38 0.55 15.11 -10.52
N VAL A 39 0.48 14.20 -11.49
CA VAL A 39 1.40 14.17 -12.66
C VAL A 39 1.35 15.44 -13.52
N HIS A 40 0.23 16.17 -13.46
CA HIS A 40 0.02 17.44 -14.19
C HIS A 40 0.88 18.60 -13.65
N SER A 41 1.54 18.43 -12.51
CA SER A 41 2.52 19.37 -11.97
C SER A 41 3.92 18.81 -12.20
N PRO A 42 4.63 19.15 -13.30
CA PRO A 42 5.89 18.48 -13.68
C PRO A 42 6.98 18.50 -12.60
N TYR A 43 7.01 19.56 -11.79
CA TYR A 43 7.96 19.70 -10.68
C TYR A 43 7.35 19.39 -9.30
N GLY A 44 6.12 18.87 -9.24
CA GLY A 44 5.41 18.61 -7.99
C GLY A 44 6.15 17.65 -7.05
N LYS A 45 6.74 16.57 -7.59
CA LYS A 45 7.63 15.68 -6.83
C LYS A 45 8.80 16.41 -6.19
N ARG A 46 9.39 17.41 -6.87
CA ARG A 46 10.50 18.21 -6.34
C ARG A 46 10.05 19.14 -5.22
N VAL A 47 8.83 19.70 -5.32
CA VAL A 47 8.21 20.51 -4.26
C VAL A 47 8.04 19.66 -2.99
N ILE A 48 7.40 18.49 -3.10
CA ILE A 48 7.20 17.57 -1.97
C ILE A 48 8.55 17.12 -1.39
N HIS A 49 9.52 16.74 -2.24
CA HIS A 49 10.86 16.36 -1.79
C HIS A 49 11.55 17.47 -0.99
N ASN A 50 11.50 18.72 -1.47
CA ASN A 50 12.09 19.85 -0.76
C ASN A 50 11.40 20.09 0.58
N PHE A 51 10.07 19.98 0.63
CA PHE A 51 9.34 20.10 1.88
C PHE A 51 9.78 19.03 2.90
N LEU A 52 9.79 17.75 2.52
CA LEU A 52 10.14 16.65 3.41
C LEU A 52 11.59 16.74 3.93
N PHE A 53 12.56 16.95 3.03
CA PHE A 53 13.97 16.79 3.38
C PHE A 53 14.70 18.10 3.69
N ARG A 54 14.31 19.22 3.05
CA ARG A 54 14.97 20.52 3.26
C ARG A 54 14.28 21.37 4.31
N ILE A 55 12.95 21.31 4.41
CA ILE A 55 12.16 22.12 5.36
C ILE A 55 11.89 21.32 6.63
N ALA A 56 11.21 20.18 6.53
CA ALA A 56 10.87 19.31 7.66
C ALA A 56 12.05 18.48 8.20
N LYS A 57 13.21 18.53 7.52
CA LYS A 57 14.46 17.86 7.91
C LYS A 57 14.33 16.35 8.17
N LEU A 58 13.42 15.68 7.47
CA LEU A 58 13.32 14.21 7.54
C LEU A 58 14.61 13.58 6.99
N LYS A 59 14.99 12.41 7.50
CA LYS A 59 16.22 11.71 7.08
C LYS A 59 16.00 10.71 5.92
N GLY A 60 14.77 10.30 5.66
CA GLY A 60 14.45 9.35 4.59
C GLY A 60 14.92 7.91 4.85
N GLY A 61 14.44 7.27 5.91
CA GLY A 61 14.83 5.90 6.29
C GLY A 61 13.87 4.79 5.82
N TRP A 62 12.76 5.15 5.19
CA TRP A 62 11.78 4.17 4.75
C TRP A 62 12.23 3.47 3.46
N SER A 63 12.29 2.14 3.52
CA SER A 63 12.60 1.29 2.38
C SER A 63 11.84 -0.03 2.52
N MET A 64 11.61 -0.74 1.41
CA MET A 64 11.01 -2.07 1.47
C MET A 64 11.85 -3.06 2.30
N LYS A 65 13.17 -2.88 2.35
CA LYS A 65 14.06 -3.72 3.17
C LYS A 65 13.91 -3.44 4.66
N SER A 66 13.75 -2.19 5.08
CA SER A 66 13.50 -1.84 6.49
C SER A 66 12.08 -2.23 6.91
N PHE A 67 11.09 -2.02 6.04
CA PHE A 67 9.73 -2.48 6.24
C PHE A 67 9.65 -4.00 6.42
N LEU A 68 10.25 -4.79 5.51
CA LEU A 68 10.22 -6.24 5.58
C LEU A 68 10.78 -6.78 6.90
N ARG A 69 11.91 -6.24 7.37
CA ARG A 69 12.49 -6.64 8.67
C ARG A 69 11.52 -6.35 9.81
N ARG A 70 10.98 -5.13 9.85
CA ARG A 70 10.05 -4.71 10.89
C ARG A 70 8.77 -5.55 10.90
N ALA A 71 8.13 -5.71 9.75
CA ALA A 71 6.88 -6.47 9.63
C ALA A 71 7.05 -7.95 10.02
N VAL A 72 8.16 -8.59 9.62
CA VAL A 72 8.42 -9.99 10.02
C VAL A 72 8.59 -10.12 11.53
N THR A 73 9.31 -9.19 12.17
CA THR A 73 9.46 -9.17 13.63
C THR A 73 8.11 -8.97 14.32
N GLU A 74 7.35 -7.96 13.91
CA GLU A 74 6.02 -7.65 14.49
C GLU A 74 5.06 -8.84 14.37
N ILE A 75 4.99 -9.49 13.21
CA ILE A 75 4.15 -10.69 13.01
C ILE A 75 4.61 -11.81 13.94
N LYS A 76 5.92 -12.06 14.05
CA LYS A 76 6.45 -13.14 14.90
C LYS A 76 6.14 -12.91 16.38
N GLU A 77 6.31 -11.68 16.86
CA GLU A 77 6.00 -11.29 18.24
C GLU A 77 4.50 -11.39 18.53
N GLN A 78 3.66 -10.90 17.62
CA GLN A 78 2.22 -10.92 17.79
C GLN A 78 1.64 -12.34 17.76
N VAL A 79 2.16 -13.22 16.90
CA VAL A 79 1.68 -14.61 16.80
C VAL A 79 2.24 -15.49 17.93
N GLY A 80 3.44 -15.20 18.43
CA GLY A 80 4.10 -16.03 19.44
C GLY A 80 4.27 -17.47 18.94
N ASP A 81 3.68 -18.42 19.66
CA ASP A 81 3.65 -19.87 19.33
C ASP A 81 2.33 -20.31 18.63
N GLY A 82 1.45 -19.36 18.33
CA GLY A 82 0.18 -19.61 17.66
C GLY A 82 0.30 -20.03 16.18
N HIS A 83 -0.85 -20.32 15.58
CA HIS A 83 -0.98 -20.64 14.15
C HIS A 83 -1.73 -19.51 13.43
N VAL A 84 -1.46 -19.35 12.13
CA VAL A 84 -2.08 -18.34 11.28
C VAL A 84 -2.85 -19.04 10.16
N LEU A 85 -4.12 -18.69 10.01
CA LEU A 85 -4.94 -19.05 8.85
C LEU A 85 -5.04 -17.84 7.92
N CYS A 86 -4.69 -18.02 6.65
CA CYS A 86 -4.73 -16.97 5.64
C CYS A 86 -5.66 -17.37 4.50
N GLY A 87 -6.73 -16.59 4.29
CA GLY A 87 -7.53 -16.69 3.09
C GLY A 87 -6.79 -16.06 1.91
N LEU A 88 -6.47 -16.87 0.90
CA LEU A 88 -5.90 -16.41 -0.35
C LEU A 88 -7.02 -16.17 -1.36
N SER A 89 -7.06 -14.98 -1.94
CA SER A 89 -8.00 -14.63 -3.01
C SER A 89 -7.40 -14.75 -4.40
N GLY A 90 -6.08 -14.94 -4.51
CA GLY A 90 -5.31 -14.82 -5.77
C GLY A 90 -4.84 -13.40 -6.07
N GLY A 91 -5.33 -12.39 -5.33
CA GLY A 91 -4.88 -11.01 -5.45
C GLY A 91 -3.53 -10.75 -4.77
N VAL A 92 -2.80 -9.75 -5.29
CA VAL A 92 -1.45 -9.35 -4.85
C VAL A 92 -1.36 -9.14 -3.33
N ASP A 93 -2.35 -8.49 -2.73
CA ASP A 93 -2.34 -8.18 -1.30
C ASP A 93 -2.32 -9.46 -0.45
N SER A 94 -3.24 -10.40 -0.74
CA SER A 94 -3.31 -11.68 -0.02
C SER A 94 -2.04 -12.50 -0.21
N THR A 95 -1.43 -12.45 -1.40
CA THR A 95 -0.17 -13.14 -1.70
C THR A 95 1.01 -12.54 -0.92
N VAL A 96 1.08 -11.21 -0.83
CA VAL A 96 2.11 -10.51 -0.04
C VAL A 96 1.94 -10.85 1.44
N VAL A 97 0.70 -10.82 1.96
CA VAL A 97 0.40 -11.21 3.35
C VAL A 97 0.83 -12.66 3.61
N ALA A 98 0.42 -13.61 2.78
CA ALA A 98 0.81 -15.01 2.94
C ALA A 98 2.33 -15.20 2.92
N THR A 99 3.04 -14.49 2.03
CA THR A 99 4.50 -14.57 1.94
C THR A 99 5.18 -13.96 3.17
N LEU A 100 4.69 -12.83 3.68
CA LEU A 100 5.20 -12.19 4.90
C LEU A 100 4.97 -13.08 6.13
N CYS A 101 3.76 -13.62 6.29
CA CYS A 101 3.43 -14.55 7.35
C CYS A 101 4.27 -15.82 7.25
N HIS A 102 4.45 -16.38 6.05
CA HIS A 102 5.29 -17.56 5.86
C HIS A 102 6.74 -17.29 6.29
N ARG A 103 7.27 -16.11 5.96
CA ARG A 103 8.61 -15.72 6.38
C ARG A 103 8.73 -15.53 7.90
N ALA A 104 7.65 -15.11 8.58
CA ALA A 104 7.63 -14.89 10.01
C ALA A 104 7.40 -16.17 10.84
N VAL A 105 6.45 -17.01 10.44
CA VAL A 105 5.97 -18.16 11.23
C VAL A 105 6.12 -19.52 10.54
N GLY A 106 6.60 -19.55 9.29
CA GLY A 106 6.96 -20.76 8.57
C GLY A 106 5.80 -21.72 8.39
N ARG A 107 5.95 -22.94 8.92
CA ARG A 107 4.95 -24.02 8.84
C ARG A 107 3.70 -23.80 9.70
N ARG A 108 3.67 -22.77 10.55
CA ARG A 108 2.48 -22.44 11.34
C ARG A 108 1.47 -21.58 10.57
N LEU A 109 1.79 -21.22 9.33
CA LEU A 109 0.87 -20.63 8.38
C LEU A 109 0.17 -21.71 7.57
N GLN A 110 -1.16 -21.72 7.61
CA GLN A 110 -2.03 -22.44 6.69
C GLN A 110 -2.73 -21.43 5.77
N CYS A 111 -2.60 -21.62 4.46
CA CYS A 111 -3.32 -20.84 3.46
C CYS A 111 -4.50 -21.65 2.89
N VAL A 112 -5.60 -20.97 2.61
CA VAL A 112 -6.78 -21.55 1.96
C VAL A 112 -7.18 -20.69 0.79
N LEU A 113 -7.22 -21.26 -0.40
CA LEU A 113 -7.81 -20.68 -1.60
C LEU A 113 -9.16 -21.34 -1.85
N VAL A 114 -10.21 -20.55 -1.99
CA VAL A 114 -11.55 -21.06 -2.34
C VAL A 114 -11.83 -20.73 -3.79
N ASP A 115 -11.83 -21.75 -4.65
CA ASP A 115 -12.31 -21.61 -6.02
C ASP A 115 -13.84 -21.66 -6.02
N HIS A 116 -14.45 -20.49 -6.02
CA HIS A 116 -15.91 -20.32 -6.10
C HIS A 116 -16.43 -20.33 -7.54
N GLY A 117 -15.57 -20.52 -8.56
CA GLY A 117 -15.97 -20.62 -9.96
C GLY A 117 -16.19 -19.29 -10.67
N LEU A 118 -15.78 -18.19 -10.04
CA LEU A 118 -15.83 -16.83 -10.61
C LEU A 118 -14.44 -16.19 -10.71
N LEU A 119 -13.39 -17.00 -10.59
CA LEU A 119 -12.00 -16.59 -10.84
C LEU A 119 -11.75 -16.53 -12.35
N ARG A 120 -10.64 -15.90 -12.77
CA ARG A 120 -10.23 -15.95 -14.18
C ARG A 120 -9.79 -17.36 -14.55
N GLN A 121 -9.84 -17.64 -15.84
CA GLN A 121 -9.40 -18.91 -16.40
C GLN A 121 -7.97 -19.25 -15.94
N GLY A 122 -7.79 -20.40 -15.27
CA GLY A 122 -6.49 -20.90 -14.84
C GLY A 122 -5.94 -20.26 -13.55
N GLU A 123 -6.66 -19.33 -12.92
CA GLU A 123 -6.16 -18.56 -11.77
C GLU A 123 -5.93 -19.44 -10.54
N ALA A 124 -6.82 -20.40 -10.27
CA ALA A 124 -6.68 -21.29 -9.12
C ALA A 124 -5.46 -22.22 -9.28
N GLU A 125 -5.26 -22.77 -10.47
CA GLU A 125 -4.13 -23.63 -10.81
C GLU A 125 -2.80 -22.88 -10.78
N GLU A 126 -2.78 -21.63 -11.27
CA GLU A 126 -1.60 -20.77 -11.20
C GLU A 126 -1.23 -20.47 -9.74
N VAL A 127 -2.19 -20.08 -8.91
CA VAL A 127 -1.94 -19.80 -7.49
C VAL A 127 -1.45 -21.05 -6.75
N ALA A 128 -2.06 -22.21 -7.01
CA ALA A 128 -1.64 -23.49 -6.43
C ALA A 128 -0.19 -23.83 -6.77
N ARG A 129 0.20 -23.66 -8.04
CA ARG A 129 1.56 -23.92 -8.53
C ARG A 129 2.58 -22.91 -7.96
N GLU A 130 2.28 -21.61 -8.05
CA GLU A 130 3.24 -20.59 -7.63
C GLU A 130 3.44 -20.57 -6.11
N LEU A 131 2.35 -20.65 -5.33
CA LEU A 131 2.44 -20.51 -3.87
C LEU A 131 2.61 -21.84 -3.16
N GLY A 132 1.89 -22.88 -3.59
CA GLY A 132 1.98 -24.22 -3.02
C GLY A 132 3.28 -24.91 -3.42
N GLU A 133 3.49 -25.16 -4.72
CA GLU A 133 4.61 -26.00 -5.19
C GLU A 133 5.95 -25.25 -5.15
N LYS A 134 6.04 -24.08 -5.78
CA LYS A 134 7.31 -23.36 -5.93
C LYS A 134 7.76 -22.69 -4.63
N ARG A 135 6.83 -22.06 -3.91
CA ARG A 135 7.12 -21.33 -2.67
C ARG A 135 6.94 -22.16 -1.40
N LYS A 136 6.40 -23.38 -1.52
CA LYS A 136 6.22 -24.34 -0.40
C LYS A 136 5.35 -23.79 0.74
N LEU A 137 4.39 -22.92 0.43
CA LEU A 137 3.37 -22.54 1.40
C LEU A 137 2.44 -23.73 1.61
N GLN A 138 1.98 -23.95 2.84
CA GLN A 138 0.90 -24.90 3.09
C GLN A 138 -0.38 -24.30 2.56
N LEU A 139 -0.83 -24.79 1.41
CA LEU A 139 -1.97 -24.26 0.67
C LEU A 139 -2.99 -25.38 0.45
N THR A 140 -4.21 -25.15 0.92
CA THR A 140 -5.38 -25.95 0.58
C THR A 140 -6.21 -25.20 -0.45
N VAL A 141 -6.44 -25.82 -1.61
CA VAL A 141 -7.40 -25.33 -2.60
C VAL A 141 -8.73 -26.04 -2.38
N VAL A 142 -9.79 -25.28 -2.21
CA VAL A 142 -11.16 -25.77 -2.01
C VAL A 142 -11.96 -25.49 -3.28
N ASP A 143 -12.38 -26.55 -3.98
CA ASP A 143 -13.36 -26.44 -5.05
C ASP A 143 -14.76 -26.23 -4.44
N ALA A 144 -15.27 -25.01 -4.57
CA ALA A 144 -16.60 -24.61 -4.11
C ALA A 144 -17.50 -24.15 -5.28
N ARG A 145 -17.12 -24.44 -6.52
CA ARG A 145 -17.78 -23.93 -7.73
C ARG A 145 -19.26 -24.26 -7.75
N GLU A 146 -19.61 -25.53 -7.55
CA GLU A 146 -21.00 -25.98 -7.55
C GLU A 146 -21.84 -25.28 -6.47
N ARG A 147 -21.27 -25.12 -5.27
CA ARG A 147 -21.95 -24.47 -4.14
C ARG A 147 -22.32 -23.03 -4.48
N PHE A 148 -21.36 -22.26 -4.99
CA PHE A 148 -21.57 -20.85 -5.30
C PHE A 148 -22.50 -20.67 -6.51
N LEU A 149 -22.28 -21.42 -7.59
CA LEU A 149 -23.12 -21.33 -8.79
C LEU A 149 -24.57 -21.73 -8.51
N ARG A 150 -24.81 -22.72 -7.65
CA ARG A 150 -26.16 -23.09 -7.22
C ARG A 150 -26.86 -21.96 -6.45
N GLN A 151 -26.13 -21.25 -5.60
CA GLN A 151 -26.68 -20.13 -4.83
C GLN A 151 -26.94 -18.89 -5.69
N LEU A 152 -26.22 -18.74 -6.79
CA LEU A 152 -26.38 -17.66 -7.76
C LEU A 152 -27.41 -17.98 -8.86
N ALA A 153 -28.06 -19.14 -8.81
CA ALA A 153 -29.05 -19.53 -9.80
C ALA A 153 -30.22 -18.53 -9.82
N GLY A 154 -30.45 -17.87 -10.96
CA GLY A 154 -31.56 -16.93 -11.17
C GLY A 154 -31.27 -15.47 -10.82
N VAL A 155 -30.02 -15.14 -10.48
CA VAL A 155 -29.49 -13.76 -10.47
C VAL A 155 -29.13 -13.35 -11.90
#